data_AF-L1IJH7-F1
#
_entry.id   AF-L1IJH7-F1
#
_cell.length_a   1.000
_cell.length_b   1.000
_cell.length_c   1.000
_cell.angle_alpha   90.00
_cell.angle_beta   90.00
_cell.angle_gamma   90.00
#
_symmetry.space_group_name_H-M   'P 1'
#
loop_
_entity.id
_entity.type
_entity.pdbx_description
1 polymer ?
#
loop_
_entity_poly.entity_id
_entity_poly.type
_entity_poly.pdbx_seq_one_letter_code
_entity_poly.pdbx_strand_id
1 'polypeptide(L)'
;MQKTVRSYRRDPSCLTDLVRCTVVVSSIDDVLSWLSFLRGQSVVGHGVSAWDQPGGGRVMSEDVETGGGEEGGEIYMSITNIKNRYDPSGGTSLSGGYRDLCVCVEVGWTIDESSQCCTFVPVKEWGRTAGLRKHICEIQVLLEEMHGIKKHLHREYVNFRNTLCQ
;
A
#
# COMPACT_ATOMS: atom_id res chain seq x y z
N MET A 1 6.23 18.50 -3.48
CA MET A 1 6.69 19.55 -2.54
C MET A 1 5.62 20.00 -1.54
N GLN A 2 4.46 20.51 -1.97
CA GLN A 2 3.43 21.02 -1.02
C GLN A 2 2.98 19.98 0.04
N LYS A 3 2.74 18.72 -0.37
CA LYS A 3 2.34 17.64 0.55
C LYS A 3 3.42 17.33 1.59
N THR A 4 4.68 17.35 1.19
CA THR A 4 5.85 17.17 2.06
C THR A 4 5.89 18.20 3.18
N VAL A 5 5.65 19.47 2.84
CA VAL A 5 5.65 20.58 3.80
C VAL A 5 4.46 20.49 4.76
N ARG A 6 3.26 20.21 4.24
CA ARG A 6 2.01 20.26 5.03
C ARG A 6 1.78 19.03 5.90
N SER A 7 2.12 17.84 5.41
CA SER A 7 1.74 16.57 6.04
C SER A 7 2.93 15.80 6.61
N TYR A 8 4.14 16.05 6.11
CA TYR A 8 5.32 15.24 6.44
C TYR A 8 6.49 16.07 6.99
N ARG A 9 6.21 17.26 7.54
CA ARG A 9 7.22 18.12 8.20
C ARG A 9 8.50 18.34 7.37
N ARG A 10 8.35 18.45 6.04
CA ARG A 10 9.44 18.62 5.07
C ARG A 10 10.34 17.39 4.86
N ASP A 11 9.94 16.20 5.34
CA ASP A 11 10.61 14.95 5.02
C ASP A 11 10.01 14.30 3.76
N PRO A 12 10.74 14.29 2.62
CA PRO A 12 10.26 13.69 1.38
C PRO A 12 10.21 12.16 1.42
N SER A 13 10.92 11.51 2.34
CA SER A 13 10.96 10.03 2.44
C SER A 13 9.60 9.44 2.84
N CYS A 14 8.75 10.24 3.49
CA CYS A 14 7.42 9.85 3.95
C CYS A 14 6.34 9.92 2.86
N LEU A 15 6.68 10.32 1.62
CA LEU A 15 5.74 10.35 0.50
C LEU A 15 5.47 8.92 0.00
N THR A 16 4.28 8.40 0.28
CA THR A 16 3.86 7.04 -0.12
C THR A 16 3.09 7.00 -1.45
N ASP A 17 2.69 8.15 -1.98
CA ASP A 17 1.85 8.27 -3.17
C ASP A 17 2.60 8.82 -4.38
N LEU A 18 3.94 8.83 -4.32
CA LEU A 18 4.78 9.22 -5.45
C LEU A 18 4.63 8.19 -6.59
N VAL A 19 4.72 6.91 -6.24
CA VAL A 19 4.38 5.79 -7.13
C VAL A 19 3.01 5.28 -6.71
N ARG A 20 2.04 5.39 -7.62
CA ARG A 20 0.67 4.93 -7.36
C ARG A 20 0.00 4.38 -8.60
N CYS A 21 -0.88 3.41 -8.41
CA CYS A 21 -1.75 2.91 -9.46
C CYS A 21 -3.20 2.79 -8.98
N THR A 22 -4.10 2.63 -9.95
CA THR A 22 -5.52 2.44 -9.70
C THR A 22 -5.96 1.16 -10.39
N VAL A 23 -6.56 0.26 -9.63
CA VAL A 23 -7.21 -0.95 -10.10
C VAL A 23 -8.71 -0.68 -10.07
N VAL A 24 -9.36 -0.82 -11.23
CA VAL A 24 -10.79 -0.68 -11.34
C VAL A 24 -11.41 -2.07 -11.41
N VAL A 25 -12.41 -2.31 -10.58
CA VAL A 25 -13.11 -3.59 -10.47
C VAL A 25 -14.62 -3.36 -10.57
N SER A 26 -15.38 -4.38 -10.96
CA SER A 26 -16.80 -4.24 -11.22
C SER A 26 -17.66 -4.45 -9.97
N SER A 27 -17.20 -5.25 -9.01
CA SER A 27 -17.94 -5.59 -7.79
C SER A 27 -17.11 -5.56 -6.50
N ILE A 28 -17.77 -5.59 -5.34
CA ILE A 28 -17.11 -5.71 -4.04
C ILE A 28 -16.45 -7.09 -3.89
N ASP A 29 -17.06 -8.14 -4.45
CA ASP A 29 -16.46 -9.47 -4.46
C ASP A 29 -15.12 -9.47 -5.19
N ASP A 30 -15.01 -8.74 -6.31
CA ASP A 30 -13.74 -8.56 -7.02
C ASP A 30 -12.70 -7.81 -6.18
N VAL A 31 -13.11 -6.84 -5.35
CA VAL A 31 -12.21 -6.18 -4.38
C VAL A 31 -11.65 -7.21 -3.39
N LEU A 32 -12.51 -8.11 -2.88
CA LEU A 32 -12.12 -9.15 -1.93
C LEU A 32 -11.20 -10.20 -2.57
N SER A 33 -11.52 -10.64 -3.79
CA SER A 33 -10.69 -11.56 -4.57
C SER A 33 -9.32 -10.94 -4.88
N TRP A 34 -9.29 -9.67 -5.30
CA TRP A 34 -8.05 -8.93 -5.54
C TRP A 34 -7.21 -8.79 -4.26
N LEU A 35 -7.85 -8.46 -3.12
CA LEU A 35 -7.15 -8.34 -1.85
C LEU A 35 -6.59 -9.68 -1.39
N SER A 36 -7.33 -10.78 -1.57
CA SER A 36 -6.89 -12.12 -1.24
C SER A 36 -5.67 -12.53 -2.09
N PHE A 37 -5.71 -12.24 -3.39
CA PHE A 37 -4.57 -12.42 -4.28
C PHE A 37 -3.35 -11.60 -3.82
N LEU A 38 -3.53 -10.31 -3.54
CA LEU A 38 -2.45 -9.44 -3.09
C LEU A 38 -1.84 -9.90 -1.76
N ARG A 39 -2.67 -10.38 -0.83
CA ARG A 39 -2.20 -10.95 0.44
C ARG A 39 -1.31 -12.17 0.19
N GLY A 40 -1.70 -13.07 -0.71
CA GLY A 40 -0.87 -14.21 -1.09
C GLY A 40 0.48 -13.84 -1.72
N GLN A 41 0.64 -12.61 -2.20
CA GLN A 41 1.87 -12.08 -2.79
C GLN A 41 2.65 -11.16 -1.83
N SER A 42 2.25 -11.08 -0.56
CA SER A 42 2.82 -10.20 0.45
C SER A 42 3.27 -11.00 1.67
N VAL A 43 4.36 -10.57 2.31
CA VAL A 43 4.84 -11.17 3.57
C VAL A 43 3.79 -11.07 4.69
N VAL A 44 2.95 -10.03 4.68
CA VAL A 44 1.84 -9.85 5.62
C VAL A 44 0.65 -10.78 5.29
N GLY A 45 0.69 -11.57 4.21
CA GLY A 45 -0.22 -12.70 4.02
C GLY A 45 0.33 -14.03 4.51
N HIS A 46 1.65 -14.18 4.55
CA HIS A 46 2.33 -15.44 4.88
C HIS A 46 2.57 -15.68 6.38
N GLY A 47 2.25 -14.70 7.24
CA GLY A 47 2.44 -14.78 8.70
C GLY A 47 1.34 -14.15 9.57
N VAL A 48 0.17 -13.82 9.02
CA VAL A 48 -0.92 -13.20 9.80
C VAL A 48 -1.82 -14.27 10.41
N SER A 49 -1.24 -14.97 11.38
CA SER A 49 -1.96 -15.55 12.53
C SER A 49 -1.60 -14.85 13.84
N ALA A 50 -0.70 -13.86 13.83
CA ALA A 50 -0.16 -13.22 15.04
C ALA A 50 -0.67 -11.80 15.35
N TRP A 51 -1.50 -11.19 14.48
CA TRP A 51 -1.95 -9.80 14.63
C TRP A 51 -3.16 -9.61 15.57
N ASP A 52 -3.75 -10.68 16.09
CA ASP A 52 -4.88 -10.61 17.05
C ASP A 52 -4.44 -10.28 18.49
N GLN A 53 -3.19 -9.86 18.73
CA GLN A 53 -2.76 -9.39 20.05
C GLN A 53 -2.46 -7.89 20.10
N PRO A 54 -3.07 -7.14 21.03
CA PRO A 54 -2.87 -5.71 21.17
C PRO A 54 -1.46 -5.42 21.72
N GLY A 55 -0.59 -4.88 20.87
CA GLY A 55 0.80 -4.55 21.21
C GLY A 55 1.84 -4.76 20.10
N GLY A 56 1.43 -5.23 18.91
CA GLY A 56 2.34 -5.59 17.81
C GLY A 56 3.20 -4.42 17.32
N GLY A 57 4.51 -4.49 17.61
CA GLY A 57 5.52 -3.61 17.03
C GLY A 57 5.72 -3.83 15.54
N ARG A 58 6.49 -2.93 14.92
CA ARG A 58 6.91 -2.98 13.52
C ARG A 58 7.59 -4.32 13.21
N VAL A 59 6.97 -5.14 12.36
CA VAL A 59 7.52 -6.43 11.89
C VAL A 59 8.94 -6.22 11.39
N MET A 60 9.90 -6.86 12.05
CA MET A 60 11.30 -6.87 11.62
C MET A 60 11.49 -8.00 10.62
N SER A 61 12.48 -7.87 9.73
CA SER A 61 12.80 -8.88 8.72
C SER A 61 13.14 -10.26 9.32
N GLU A 62 13.39 -10.31 10.62
CA GLU A 62 13.76 -11.50 11.40
C GLU A 62 12.55 -12.30 11.88
N ASP A 63 11.34 -11.71 11.87
CA ASP A 63 10.10 -12.34 12.36
C ASP A 63 9.38 -13.18 11.27
N VAL A 64 9.95 -13.25 10.06
CA VAL A 64 9.37 -14.02 8.94
C VAL A 64 9.84 -15.47 9.04
N GLU A 65 9.26 -16.23 9.96
CA GLU A 65 9.35 -17.69 9.90
C GLU A 65 8.50 -18.18 8.73
N THR A 66 9.16 -18.62 7.66
CA THR A 66 8.54 -19.32 6.53
C THR A 66 7.88 -20.60 7.03
N GLY A 67 6.57 -20.54 7.28
CA GLY A 67 5.72 -21.72 7.34
C GLY A 67 5.86 -22.52 6.04
N GLY A 68 6.23 -23.79 6.19
CA GLY A 68 6.71 -24.67 5.13
C GLY A 68 5.79 -24.82 3.92
N GLY A 69 6.43 -24.87 2.75
CA GLY A 69 5.86 -25.19 1.46
C GLY A 69 6.86 -24.86 0.36
N GLU A 70 7.61 -25.86 -0.11
CA GLU A 70 8.72 -25.75 -1.07
C GLU A 70 8.31 -25.34 -2.51
N GLU A 71 7.14 -24.70 -2.71
CA GLU A 71 6.63 -24.27 -4.03
C GLU A 71 6.12 -22.81 -4.04
N GLY A 72 6.45 -21.99 -3.04
CA GLY A 72 6.13 -20.56 -3.03
C GLY A 72 7.22 -19.75 -3.74
N GLY A 73 6.88 -19.08 -4.85
CA GLY A 73 7.79 -18.15 -5.52
C GLY A 73 8.29 -17.02 -4.59
N GLU A 74 9.38 -16.36 -4.99
CA GLU A 74 9.97 -15.26 -4.21
C GLU A 74 8.96 -14.11 -3.97
N ILE A 75 8.85 -13.66 -2.72
CA ILE A 75 7.99 -12.52 -2.33
C ILE A 75 8.81 -11.23 -2.38
N TYR A 76 8.35 -10.24 -3.15
CA TYR A 76 9.06 -8.98 -3.38
C TYR A 76 8.47 -7.76 -2.69
N MET A 77 7.33 -7.90 -2.00
CA MET A 77 6.64 -6.79 -1.38
C MET A 77 6.07 -7.10 0.01
N SER A 78 5.88 -6.05 0.80
CA SER A 78 5.24 -6.11 2.11
C SER A 78 4.11 -5.07 2.21
N ILE A 79 2.91 -5.48 2.62
CA ILE A 79 1.80 -4.57 2.85
C ILE A 79 2.08 -3.78 4.14
N THR A 80 2.14 -2.45 4.04
CA THR A 80 2.44 -1.57 5.18
C THR A 80 1.19 -0.92 5.78
N ASN A 81 0.14 -0.72 4.97
CA ASN A 81 -1.08 -0.08 5.41
C ASN A 81 -2.26 -0.46 4.50
N ILE A 82 -3.44 -0.61 5.07
CA ILE A 82 -4.71 -0.77 4.34
C ILE A 82 -5.69 0.26 4.88
N LYS A 83 -6.20 1.13 4.00
CA LYS A 83 -7.27 2.07 4.28
C LYS A 83 -8.52 1.59 3.57
N ASN A 84 -9.42 0.96 4.32
CA ASN A 84 -10.71 0.54 3.81
C ASN A 84 -11.72 1.68 3.96
N ARG A 85 -12.04 2.37 2.86
CA ARG A 85 -13.08 3.41 2.87
C ARG A 85 -14.44 2.86 2.45
N TYR A 86 -14.55 1.58 2.08
CA TYR A 86 -15.85 0.90 1.91
C TYR A 86 -16.51 0.59 3.26
N ASP A 87 -15.72 0.47 4.32
CA ASP A 87 -16.23 0.21 5.66
C ASP A 87 -16.99 1.44 6.22
N PRO A 88 -18.30 1.33 6.48
CA PRO A 88 -19.08 2.42 7.03
C PRO A 88 -18.68 2.79 8.47
N SER A 89 -18.02 1.90 9.21
CA SER A 89 -17.54 2.17 10.57
C SER A 89 -16.31 3.10 10.61
N GLY A 90 -15.57 3.19 9.49
CA GLY A 90 -14.30 3.93 9.38
C GLY A 90 -14.41 5.46 9.26
N GLY A 91 -15.54 6.06 9.64
CA GLY A 91 -15.74 7.51 9.56
C GLY A 91 -15.99 8.01 8.13
N THR A 92 -17.17 7.72 7.62
CA THR A 92 -17.63 8.07 6.26
C THR A 92 -17.74 9.57 5.97
N SER A 93 -17.75 10.41 7.00
CA SER A 93 -17.89 11.87 6.89
C SER A 93 -16.65 12.55 6.33
N LEU A 94 -15.45 12.00 6.56
CA LEU A 94 -14.19 12.59 6.12
C LEU A 94 -13.85 12.30 4.64
N SER A 95 -14.50 11.29 4.05
CA SER A 95 -14.28 10.92 2.64
C SER A 95 -15.21 11.64 1.68
N GLY A 96 -16.16 12.44 2.16
CA GLY A 96 -17.09 13.19 1.28
C GLY A 96 -17.92 12.28 0.36
N GLY A 97 -18.20 11.05 0.80
CA GLY A 97 -18.89 10.04 0.00
C GLY A 97 -17.97 9.19 -0.89
N TYR A 98 -16.68 9.53 -1.00
CA TYR A 98 -15.71 8.74 -1.77
C TYR A 98 -15.46 7.38 -1.12
N ARG A 99 -15.45 6.30 -1.92
CA ARG A 99 -15.24 4.92 -1.48
C ARG A 99 -14.18 4.24 -2.32
N ASP A 100 -13.16 3.70 -1.66
CA ASP A 100 -12.07 2.93 -2.24
C ASP A 100 -11.41 2.05 -1.18
N LEU A 101 -10.65 1.07 -1.63
CA LEU A 101 -9.70 0.34 -0.82
C LEU A 101 -8.30 0.79 -1.23
N CYS A 102 -7.57 1.41 -0.32
CA CYS A 102 -6.22 1.91 -0.59
C CYS A 102 -5.21 1.06 0.17
N VAL A 103 -4.34 0.36 -0.55
CA VAL A 103 -3.31 -0.52 0.00
C VAL A 103 -1.93 0.09 -0.28
N CYS A 104 -1.13 0.26 0.76
CA CYS A 104 0.26 0.68 0.64
C CYS A 104 1.17 -0.56 0.69
N VAL A 105 2.02 -0.73 -0.31
CA VAL A 105 3.00 -1.83 -0.38
C VAL A 105 4.41 -1.27 -0.42
N GLU A 106 5.29 -1.77 0.43
CA GLU A 106 6.73 -1.47 0.37
C GLU A 106 7.40 -2.47 -0.58
N VAL A 107 8.24 -1.97 -1.48
CA VAL A 107 9.08 -2.76 -2.39
C VAL A 107 10.54 -2.37 -2.22
N GLY A 108 11.43 -3.34 -2.39
CA GLY A 108 12.88 -3.17 -2.28
C GLY A 108 13.58 -3.46 -3.59
N TRP A 109 14.59 -2.65 -3.94
CA TRP A 109 15.40 -2.86 -5.13
C TRP A 109 16.84 -2.37 -4.94
N THR A 110 17.74 -2.87 -5.77
CA THR A 110 19.10 -2.34 -5.93
C THR A 110 19.28 -1.74 -7.31
N ILE A 111 20.27 -0.85 -7.43
CA ILE A 111 20.71 -0.32 -8.71
C ILE A 111 22.18 -0.68 -8.82
N ASP A 112 22.53 -1.43 -9.85
CA ASP A 112 23.92 -1.59 -10.24
C ASP A 112 24.35 -0.34 -11.02
N GLU A 113 25.24 0.46 -10.45
CA GLU A 113 25.68 1.72 -11.04
C GLU A 113 26.44 1.51 -12.36
N SER A 114 27.09 0.35 -12.53
CA SER A 114 27.86 0.04 -13.73
C SER A 114 26.98 -0.32 -14.93
N SER A 115 25.88 -1.06 -14.69
CA SER A 115 24.94 -1.47 -15.73
C SER A 115 23.67 -0.61 -15.80
N GLN A 116 23.47 0.31 -14.85
CA GLN A 116 22.24 1.06 -14.63
C GLN A 116 20.99 0.17 -14.55
N CYS A 117 21.17 -1.10 -14.16
CA CYS A 117 20.09 -2.07 -14.06
C CYS A 117 19.43 -1.98 -12.69
N CYS A 118 18.10 -2.00 -12.68
CA CYS A 118 17.28 -2.01 -11.48
C CYS A 118 16.77 -3.44 -11.24
N THR A 119 17.09 -4.01 -10.09
CA THR A 119 16.70 -5.38 -9.74
C THR A 119 15.90 -5.37 -8.45
N PHE A 120 14.70 -5.96 -8.49
CA PHE A 120 13.90 -6.15 -7.28
C PHE A 120 14.56 -7.17 -6.36
N VAL A 121 14.52 -6.88 -5.06
CA VAL A 121 15.12 -7.72 -4.03
C VAL A 121 13.99 -8.39 -3.22
N PRO A 122 14.00 -9.73 -3.07
CA PRO A 122 13.02 -10.41 -2.24
C PRO A 122 13.03 -9.91 -0.80
N VAL A 123 11.87 -9.88 -0.13
CA VAL A 123 11.73 -9.31 1.22
C VAL A 123 12.66 -9.98 2.24
N LYS A 124 12.86 -11.30 2.11
CA LYS A 124 13.76 -12.10 2.96
C LYS A 124 15.25 -11.69 2.87
N GLU A 125 15.61 -10.87 1.90
CA GLU A 125 16.98 -10.41 1.68
C GLU A 125 17.19 -8.95 2.09
N TRP A 126 16.13 -8.23 2.43
CA TRP A 126 16.22 -6.79 2.69
C TRP A 126 17.19 -6.43 3.81
N GLY A 127 17.32 -7.24 4.86
CA GLY A 127 18.25 -6.99 5.97
C GLY A 127 19.73 -7.20 5.64
N ARG A 128 20.04 -7.95 4.57
CA ARG A 128 21.42 -8.35 4.21
C ARG A 128 21.93 -7.73 2.90
N THR A 129 21.03 -7.17 2.10
CA THR A 129 21.39 -6.59 0.80
C THR A 129 21.98 -5.19 0.97
N ALA A 130 23.28 -5.07 0.69
CA ALA A 130 23.97 -3.79 0.66
C ALA A 130 23.41 -2.90 -0.46
N GLY A 131 23.24 -1.60 -0.17
CA GLY A 131 22.72 -0.64 -1.15
C GLY A 131 21.23 -0.79 -1.48
N LEU A 132 20.47 -1.58 -0.70
CA LEU A 132 19.02 -1.71 -0.86
C LEU A 132 18.33 -0.35 -0.74
N ARG A 133 17.47 -0.05 -1.70
CA ARG A 133 16.54 1.07 -1.69
C ARG A 133 15.14 0.53 -1.48
N LYS A 134 14.32 1.25 -0.73
CA LYS A 134 12.92 0.88 -0.49
C LYS A 134 11.99 2.05 -0.76
N HIS A 135 10.78 1.76 -1.23
CA HIS A 135 9.74 2.75 -1.38
C HIS A 135 8.36 2.13 -1.18
N ILE A 136 7.47 2.95 -0.65
CA ILE A 136 6.07 2.58 -0.47
C ILE A 136 5.30 3.08 -1.68
N CYS A 137 4.63 2.15 -2.36
CA CYS A 137 3.71 2.41 -3.47
C CYS A 137 2.26 2.36 -2.97
N GLU A 138 1.41 3.23 -3.50
CA GLU A 138 -0.02 3.27 -3.17
C GLU A 138 -0.86 2.61 -4.29
N ILE A 139 -1.67 1.62 -3.93
CA ILE A 139 -2.62 0.97 -4.85
C ILE A 139 -4.03 1.31 -4.41
N GLN A 140 -4.81 1.92 -5.30
CA GLN A 140 -6.21 2.25 -5.06
C GLN A 140 -7.12 1.30 -5.84
N VAL A 141 -7.91 0.50 -5.14
CA VAL A 141 -8.91 -0.38 -5.72
C VAL A 141 -10.27 0.30 -5.65
N LEU A 142 -10.91 0.39 -6.80
CA LEU A 142 -12.07 1.23 -7.03
C LEU A 142 -13.13 0.47 -7.80
N LEU A 143 -14.39 0.64 -7.39
CA LEU A 143 -15.52 0.23 -8.23
C LEU A 143 -15.58 1.11 -9.48
N GLU A 144 -16.01 0.55 -10.60
CA GLU A 144 -16.19 1.29 -11.88
C GLU A 144 -16.98 2.58 -11.69
N GLU A 145 -18.09 2.53 -10.96
CA GLU A 145 -18.93 3.69 -10.65
C GLU A 145 -18.16 4.76 -9.86
N MET A 146 -17.39 4.33 -8.85
CA MET A 146 -16.58 5.24 -8.02
C MET A 146 -15.43 5.86 -8.81
N HIS A 147 -14.83 5.09 -9.73
CA HIS A 147 -13.81 5.60 -10.64
C HIS A 147 -14.40 6.65 -11.61
N GLY A 148 -15.62 6.40 -12.13
CA GLY A 148 -16.38 7.37 -12.91
C GLY A 148 -16.62 8.66 -12.15
N ILE A 149 -17.13 8.56 -10.92
CA ILE A 149 -17.36 9.70 -10.03
C ILE A 149 -16.05 10.47 -9.76
N LYS A 150 -14.94 9.77 -9.45
CA LYS A 150 -13.62 10.41 -9.24
C LYS A 150 -13.22 11.24 -10.43
N LYS A 151 -13.33 10.69 -11.64
CA LYS A 151 -12.90 11.39 -12.85
C LYS A 151 -13.59 12.75 -13.02
N HIS A 152 -14.85 12.85 -12.61
CA HIS A 152 -15.66 14.06 -12.79
C HIS A 152 -15.68 14.99 -11.57
N LEU A 153 -15.59 14.45 -10.35
CA LEU A 153 -15.76 15.22 -9.11
C LEU A 153 -14.48 15.31 -8.26
N HIS A 154 -13.34 14.82 -8.73
CA HIS A 154 -12.09 14.85 -7.95
C HIS A 154 -11.71 16.27 -7.53
N ARG A 155 -11.86 17.25 -8.43
CA ARG A 155 -11.49 18.65 -8.14
C ARG A 155 -12.41 19.24 -7.08
N GLU A 156 -13.71 19.00 -7.19
CA GLU A 156 -14.75 19.45 -6.28
C GLU A 156 -14.57 18.81 -4.90
N TYR A 157 -14.25 17.51 -4.85
CA TYR A 157 -13.87 16.82 -3.62
C TYR A 157 -12.60 17.40 -2.99
N VAL A 158 -11.54 17.63 -3.77
CA VAL A 158 -10.29 18.22 -3.27
C VAL A 158 -10.56 19.61 -2.69
N ASN A 159 -11.41 20.40 -3.34
CA ASN A 159 -11.83 21.71 -2.85
C ASN A 159 -12.61 21.58 -1.54
N PHE A 160 -13.66 20.76 -1.49
CA PHE A 160 -14.45 20.48 -0.28
C PHE A 160 -13.56 20.08 0.90
N ARG A 161 -12.68 19.09 0.70
CA ARG A 161 -11.76 18.61 1.74
C ARG A 161 -10.80 19.72 2.18
N ASN A 162 -10.25 20.49 1.24
CA ASN A 162 -9.32 21.56 1.59
C ASN A 162 -9.99 22.72 2.33
N THR A 163 -11.29 22.97 2.10
CA THR A 163 -12.06 24.02 2.77
C THR A 163 -12.57 23.59 4.15
N LEU A 164 -12.94 22.32 4.34
CA LEU A 164 -13.60 21.85 5.56
C LEU A 164 -12.72 21.00 6.48
N CYS A 165 -11.61 20.46 5.99
CA CYS A 165 -10.76 19.50 6.72
C CYS A 165 -9.30 19.96 6.86
N GLN A 166 -9.02 21.26 6.70
CA GLN A 166 -7.75 21.91 7.08
C GLN A 166 -7.95 22.73 8.34
#